data_AF-A0A3C1SCH9-F1
#
_entry.id   AF-A0A3C1SCH9-F1
#
_cell.length_a   1.000
_cell.length_b   1.000
_cell.length_c   1.000
_cell.angle_alpha   90.00
_cell.angle_beta   90.00
_cell.angle_gamma   90.00
#
_symmetry.space_group_name_H-M   'P 1'
#
loop_
_entity.id
_entity.type
_entity.pdbx_description
1 polymer ?
#
loop_
_entity_poly.entity_id
_entity_poly.type
_entity_poly.pdbx_seq_one_letter_code
_entity_poly.pdbx_strand_id
1 'polypeptide(L)'
;MMNINFLTKQTVHNAELQEVMIKLPGIMAEIISRNDIIASFVYKALSKSEYYLSRCKMMEEKYRLKFSDLQKKVEEDSEENFEAWDDLMLWEGYELAYLEWIKKYKDLKNCIP
;
A
#
# COMPACT_ATOMS: atom_id res chain seq x y z
N MET A 1 -23.05 -3.60 -24.39
CA MET A 1 -22.55 -3.86 -23.02
C MET A 1 -21.27 -4.67 -23.15
N MET A 2 -20.18 -4.26 -22.50
CA MET A 2 -18.91 -4.98 -22.55
C MET A 2 -18.52 -5.38 -21.12
N ASN A 3 -18.46 -6.68 -20.85
CA ASN A 3 -18.19 -7.21 -19.51
C ASN A 3 -16.69 -7.47 -19.33
N ILE A 4 -16.16 -7.04 -18.18
CA ILE A 4 -14.72 -6.98 -17.90
C ILE A 4 -14.45 -7.81 -16.63
N ASN A 5 -14.46 -9.15 -16.79
CA ASN A 5 -14.21 -10.10 -15.69
C ASN A 5 -12.72 -10.18 -15.36
N PHE A 6 -12.31 -9.97 -14.11
CA PHE A 6 -10.94 -10.24 -13.65
C PHE A 6 -10.90 -11.53 -12.83
N LEU A 7 -9.87 -12.36 -13.06
CA LEU A 7 -9.63 -13.59 -12.32
C LEU A 7 -8.21 -13.56 -11.75
N THR A 8 -8.10 -13.52 -10.42
CA THR A 8 -6.88 -13.83 -9.67
C THR A 8 -7.21 -14.85 -8.59
N LYS A 9 -6.25 -15.72 -8.23
CA LYS A 9 -6.50 -16.81 -7.29
C LYS A 9 -6.27 -16.39 -5.84
N GLN A 10 -7.27 -16.71 -5.02
CA GLN A 10 -7.16 -16.93 -3.58
C GLN A 10 -6.03 -17.92 -3.23
N THR A 11 -5.41 -17.97 -2.05
CA THR A 11 -4.91 -16.97 -1.06
C THR A 11 -4.33 -17.76 0.14
N VAL A 12 -3.63 -17.14 1.10
CA VAL A 12 -2.91 -17.89 2.16
C VAL A 12 -3.14 -17.48 3.63
N HIS A 13 -3.20 -16.24 4.13
CA HIS A 13 -3.29 -14.89 3.56
C HIS A 13 -4.58 -14.60 2.76
N ASN A 14 -5.74 -15.03 3.29
CA ASN A 14 -7.08 -14.89 2.70
C ASN A 14 -7.59 -13.44 2.62
N ALA A 15 -7.40 -12.83 1.45
CA ALA A 15 -8.28 -11.79 0.97
C ALA A 15 -9.44 -12.44 0.20
N GLU A 16 -10.63 -12.49 0.80
CA GLU A 16 -11.83 -12.88 0.06
C GLU A 16 -12.08 -11.89 -1.07
N LEU A 17 -12.21 -12.41 -2.30
CA LEU A 17 -12.46 -11.59 -3.48
C LEU A 17 -13.91 -11.12 -3.46
N GLN A 18 -14.12 -9.85 -3.16
CA GLN A 18 -15.43 -9.21 -3.30
C GLN A 18 -15.59 -8.65 -4.72
N GLU A 19 -16.67 -9.03 -5.39
CA GLU A 19 -17.07 -8.42 -6.65
C GLU A 19 -17.70 -7.05 -6.39
N VAL A 20 -17.19 -6.00 -7.04
CA VAL A 20 -17.68 -4.62 -6.90
C VAL A 20 -18.13 -4.11 -8.25
N MET A 21 -19.43 -3.85 -8.39
CA MET A 21 -20.01 -3.30 -9.62
C MET A 21 -19.96 -1.77 -9.61
N ILE A 22 -19.25 -1.17 -10.56
CA ILE A 22 -19.19 0.28 -10.76
C ILE A 22 -20.01 0.64 -12.00
N LYS A 23 -20.97 1.56 -11.86
CA LYS A 23 -21.73 2.12 -12.98
C LYS A 23 -21.02 3.35 -13.53
N LEU A 24 -20.61 3.31 -14.80
CA LEU A 24 -20.03 4.45 -15.52
C LEU A 24 -21.10 5.15 -16.37
N PRO A 25 -21.01 6.47 -16.57
CA PRO A 25 -21.78 7.15 -17.62
C PRO A 25 -21.48 6.54 -18.99
N GLY A 26 -22.48 6.44 -19.89
CA GLY A 26 -22.33 5.74 -21.18
C GLY A 26 -21.14 6.21 -22.00
N ILE A 27 -20.92 7.53 -22.09
CA ILE A 27 -19.79 8.15 -22.79
C ILE A 27 -18.43 7.65 -22.23
N MET A 28 -18.30 7.46 -20.92
CA MET A 28 -17.06 6.93 -20.32
C MET A 28 -16.89 5.43 -20.54
N ALA A 29 -17.98 4.66 -20.59
CA ALA A 29 -17.93 3.21 -20.82
C ALA A 29 -17.47 2.86 -22.25
N GLU A 30 -17.55 3.80 -23.19
CA GLU A 30 -17.04 3.65 -24.56
C GLU A 30 -15.56 4.07 -24.70
N ILE A 31 -15.06 4.91 -23.79
CA ILE A 31 -13.70 5.47 -23.82
C ILE A 31 -12.71 4.63 -22.98
N ILE A 32 -13.14 4.17 -21.80
CA ILE A 32 -12.26 3.54 -20.81
C ILE A 32 -12.12 2.04 -21.10
N SER A 33 -10.92 1.59 -21.46
CA SER A 33 -10.65 0.15 -21.59
C SER A 33 -10.40 -0.50 -20.23
N ARG A 34 -10.50 -1.85 -20.20
CA ARG A 34 -10.01 -2.66 -19.08
C ARG A 34 -8.61 -2.25 -18.63
N ASN A 35 -7.71 -2.06 -19.59
CA ASN A 35 -6.27 -1.91 -19.32
C ASN A 35 -5.97 -0.54 -18.70
N ASP A 36 -6.72 0.50 -19.08
CA ASP A 36 -6.59 1.84 -18.48
C ASP A 36 -6.98 1.83 -17.00
N ILE A 37 -8.02 1.06 -16.65
CA ILE A 37 -8.44 0.87 -15.26
C ILE A 37 -7.33 0.17 -14.44
N ILE A 38 -6.75 -0.91 -14.97
CA ILE A 38 -5.62 -1.60 -14.29
C ILE A 38 -4.44 -0.64 -14.16
N ALA A 39 -4.05 0.04 -15.24
CA ALA A 39 -2.91 0.94 -15.25
C ALA A 39 -3.07 2.09 -14.23
N SER A 40 -4.28 2.65 -14.10
CA SER A 40 -4.61 3.64 -13.08
C SER A 40 -4.44 3.09 -11.65
N PHE A 41 -4.90 1.86 -11.40
CA PHE A 41 -4.71 1.21 -10.10
C PHE A 41 -3.23 0.84 -9.83
N VAL A 42 -2.48 0.36 -10.82
CA VAL A 42 -1.04 0.06 -10.73
C VAL A 42 -0.26 1.33 -10.40
N TYR A 43 -0.53 2.43 -11.12
CA TYR A 43 0.10 3.73 -10.85
C TYR A 43 -0.23 4.21 -9.44
N LYS A 44 -1.51 4.20 -9.04
CA LYS A 44 -1.94 4.59 -7.69
C LYS A 44 -1.26 3.75 -6.60
N ALA A 45 -1.14 2.44 -6.81
CA ALA A 45 -0.49 1.55 -5.84
C ALA A 45 1.02 1.78 -5.76
N LEU A 46 1.69 2.00 -6.89
CA LEU A 46 3.10 2.36 -6.94
C LEU A 46 3.36 3.67 -6.20
N SER A 47 2.70 4.76 -6.59
CA SER A 47 2.89 6.09 -5.98
C SER A 47 2.57 6.10 -4.48
N LYS A 48 1.60 5.29 -4.02
CA LYS A 48 1.34 5.12 -2.59
C LYS A 48 2.47 4.35 -1.89
N SER A 49 2.99 3.27 -2.48
CA SER A 49 4.14 2.56 -1.91
C SER A 49 5.40 3.43 -1.86
N GLU A 50 5.68 4.21 -2.90
CA GLU A 50 6.82 5.15 -2.94
C GLU A 50 6.67 6.27 -1.91
N TYR A 51 5.45 6.77 -1.71
CA TYR A 51 5.15 7.74 -0.64
C TYR A 51 5.45 7.15 0.74
N TYR A 52 4.91 5.98 1.09
CA TYR A 52 5.17 5.41 2.42
C TYR A 52 6.64 5.03 2.63
N LEU A 53 7.31 4.51 1.59
CA LEU A 53 8.76 4.26 1.62
C LEU A 53 9.58 5.54 1.85
N SER A 54 9.19 6.68 1.26
CA SER A 54 9.87 7.95 1.52
C SER A 54 9.62 8.44 2.95
N ARG A 55 8.42 8.21 3.50
CA ARG A 55 8.13 8.49 4.92
C ARG A 55 8.96 7.64 5.87
N CYS A 56 9.14 6.34 5.61
CA CYS A 56 10.07 5.50 6.38
C CYS A 56 11.51 6.05 6.34
N LYS A 57 12.00 6.45 5.16
CA LYS A 57 13.34 7.05 5.01
C LYS A 57 13.50 8.35 5.80
N MET A 58 12.47 9.20 5.83
CA MET A 58 12.51 10.41 6.68
C MET A 58 12.66 10.08 8.17
N MET A 59 12.09 8.97 8.63
CA MET A 59 12.25 8.51 10.02
C MET A 59 13.64 7.89 10.27
N GLU A 60 14.16 7.09 9.31
CA GLU A 60 15.57 6.64 9.33
C GLU A 60 16.54 7.83 9.39
N GLU A 61 16.27 8.91 8.68
CA GLU A 61 17.06 10.15 8.70
C GLU A 61 16.90 10.93 10.02
N LYS A 62 15.68 11.04 10.59
CA LYS A 62 15.42 11.68 11.90
C LYS A 62 16.21 10.99 13.02
N TYR A 63 16.19 9.66 13.06
CA TYR A 63 16.77 8.89 14.16
C TYR A 63 18.20 8.38 13.90
N ARG A 64 18.64 8.32 12.64
CA ARG A 64 19.88 7.66 12.20
C ARG A 64 19.97 6.18 12.60
N LEU A 65 18.82 5.52 12.62
CA LEU A 65 18.62 4.13 13.04
C LEU A 65 17.73 3.41 12.03
N LYS A 66 17.64 2.07 12.10
CA LYS A 66 16.55 1.33 11.47
C LYS A 66 15.34 1.25 12.40
N PHE A 67 14.16 0.96 11.83
CA PHE A 67 12.92 0.82 12.59
C PHE A 67 13.07 -0.12 13.80
N SER A 68 13.66 -1.30 13.59
CA SER A 68 13.93 -2.29 14.64
C SER A 68 14.82 -1.77 15.77
N ASP A 69 15.78 -0.90 15.44
CA ASP A 69 16.73 -0.36 16.41
C ASP A 69 16.09 0.76 17.23
N LEU A 70 15.23 1.58 16.60
CA LEU A 70 14.40 2.56 17.30
C LEU A 70 13.40 1.85 18.21
N GLN A 71 12.69 0.84 17.70
CA GLN A 71 11.73 0.04 18.47
C GLN A 71 12.39 -0.50 19.74
N LYS A 72 13.49 -1.23 19.57
CA LYS A 72 14.25 -1.79 20.68
C LYS A 72 14.70 -0.71 21.66
N LYS A 73 15.22 0.43 21.17
CA LYS A 73 15.65 1.54 22.02
C LYS A 73 14.51 2.09 22.87
N VAL A 74 13.32 2.28 22.28
CA VAL A 74 12.15 2.85 22.95
C VAL A 74 11.52 1.86 23.94
N GLU A 75 11.54 0.56 23.63
CA GLU A 75 11.09 -0.51 24.53
C GLU A 75 12.05 -0.79 25.71
N GLU A 76 13.36 -0.58 25.53
CA GLU A 76 14.40 -0.78 26.56
C GLU A 76 14.75 0.49 27.36
N ASP A 77 14.22 1.67 27.01
CA ASP A 77 14.53 2.92 27.73
C ASP A 77 13.93 2.91 29.15
N SER A 78 14.73 3.33 30.13
CA SER A 78 14.30 3.42 31.52
C SER A 78 13.46 4.68 31.82
N GLU A 79 13.52 5.68 30.94
CA GLU A 79 12.73 6.91 31.05
C GLU A 79 11.76 7.00 29.85
N GLU A 80 10.47 7.18 30.13
CA GLU A 80 9.43 7.21 29.09
C GLU A 80 9.53 8.49 28.25
N ASN A 81 9.86 8.33 26.96
CA ASN A 81 9.89 9.41 25.99
C ASN A 81 8.67 9.33 25.05
N PHE A 82 7.62 10.08 25.37
CA PHE A 82 6.37 10.11 24.60
C PHE A 82 6.56 10.51 23.13
N GLU A 83 7.47 11.44 22.79
CA GLU A 83 7.75 11.79 21.39
C GLU A 83 8.31 10.57 20.63
N ALA A 84 9.24 9.83 21.25
CA ALA A 84 9.83 8.64 20.64
C ALA A 84 8.82 7.49 20.48
N TRP A 85 7.85 7.35 21.39
CA TRP A 85 6.72 6.42 21.24
C TRP A 85 5.75 6.83 20.13
N ASP A 86 5.36 8.11 20.06
CA ASP A 86 4.48 8.63 19.00
C ASP A 86 5.11 8.46 17.61
N ASP A 87 6.39 8.79 17.47
CA ASP A 87 7.15 8.60 16.24
C ASP A 87 7.35 7.11 15.88
N LEU A 88 7.53 6.24 16.87
CA LEU A 88 7.62 4.79 16.64
C LEU A 88 6.31 4.24 16.07
N MET A 89 5.16 4.57 16.68
CA MET A 89 3.84 4.17 16.16
C MET A 89 3.58 4.75 14.76
N LEU A 90 3.98 6.00 14.52
CA LEU A 90 3.84 6.65 13.22
C LEU A 90 4.68 5.95 12.13
N TRP A 91 5.91 5.55 12.47
CA TRP A 91 6.78 4.81 11.56
C TRP A 91 6.26 3.39 11.32
N GLU A 92 5.79 2.66 12.34
CA GLU A 92 5.15 1.36 12.16
C GLU A 92 3.97 1.46 11.17
N GLY A 93 3.14 2.49 11.31
CA GLY A 93 2.07 2.80 10.36
C GLY A 93 2.56 3.03 8.92
N TYR A 94 3.74 3.60 8.73
CA TYR A 94 4.37 3.75 7.41
C TYR A 94 4.93 2.44 6.86
N GLU A 95 5.59 1.60 7.66
CA GLU A 95 6.07 0.28 7.25
C GLU A 95 4.91 -0.62 6.82
N LEU A 96 3.85 -0.71 7.64
CA LEU A 96 2.66 -1.50 7.34
C LEU A 96 1.96 -1.01 6.06
N ALA A 97 1.80 0.31 5.91
CA ALA A 97 1.21 0.88 4.71
C ALA A 97 2.08 0.66 3.46
N TYR A 98 3.41 0.76 3.56
CA TYR A 98 4.32 0.42 2.46
C TYR A 98 4.15 -1.03 2.02
N LEU A 99 4.18 -1.98 2.97
CA LEU A 99 4.01 -3.40 2.72
C LEU A 99 2.64 -3.72 2.08
N GLU A 100 1.57 -3.06 2.52
CA GLU A 100 0.24 -3.23 1.96
C GLU A 100 0.16 -2.70 0.50
N TRP A 101 0.69 -1.51 0.24
CA TRP A 101 0.64 -0.89 -1.09
C TRP A 101 1.60 -1.54 -2.10
N ILE A 102 2.78 -1.99 -1.68
CA ILE A 102 3.69 -2.73 -2.57
C ILE A 102 3.15 -4.13 -2.90
N LYS A 103 2.40 -4.76 -2.00
CA LYS A 103 1.65 -5.99 -2.29
C LYS A 103 0.57 -5.72 -3.34
N LYS A 104 -0.30 -4.72 -3.13
CA LYS A 104 -1.32 -4.30 -4.12
C LYS A 104 -0.71 -4.01 -5.49
N TYR A 105 0.44 -3.32 -5.55
CA TYR A 105 1.17 -3.06 -6.79
C TYR A 105 1.59 -4.36 -7.50
N LYS A 106 2.19 -5.31 -6.77
CA LYS A 106 2.60 -6.61 -7.32
C LYS A 106 1.41 -7.41 -7.84
N ASP A 107 0.33 -7.49 -7.06
CA ASP A 107 -0.89 -8.21 -7.42
C ASP A 107 -1.54 -7.61 -8.68
N LEU A 108 -1.65 -6.28 -8.76
CA LEU A 108 -2.20 -5.58 -9.92
C LEU A 108 -1.30 -5.66 -11.17
N LYS A 109 0.02 -5.67 -11.00
CA LYS A 109 0.97 -5.80 -12.11
C LYS A 109 0.83 -7.15 -12.82
N ASN A 110 0.48 -8.20 -12.09
CA ASN A 110 0.19 -9.53 -12.64
C ASN A 110 -1.16 -9.60 -13.40
N CYS A 111 -2.00 -8.56 -13.34
CA CYS A 111 -3.25 -8.46 -14.09
C CYS A 111 -3.07 -7.81 -15.48
N ILE A 112 -1.90 -7.22 -15.77
CA ILE A 112 -1.57 -6.69 -17.09
C ILE A 112 -0.98 -7.84 -17.93
N PRO A 113 -1.54 -8.15 -19.11
CA PRO A 113 -1.05 -9.21 -20.00
C PRO A 113 0.24 -8.83 -20.73
#